data_AF-A0A0Q9TYE4-F1
#
_entry.id   AF-A0A0Q9TYE4-F1
#
_cell.length_a   1.000
_cell.length_b   1.000
_cell.length_c   1.000
_cell.angle_alpha   90.00
_cell.angle_beta   90.00
_cell.angle_gamma   90.00
#
_symmetry.space_group_name_H-M   'P 1'
#
loop_
_entity.id
_entity.type
_entity.pdbx_description
1 polymer ?
#
loop_
_entity_poly.entity_id
_entity_poly.type
_entity_poly.pdbx_seq_one_letter_code
_entity_poly.pdbx_strand_id
1 'polypeptide(L)' 'MTRPPLLPQKYFDWIATNWSLEDAHRIDKEVIEGTRSAEDVIRAIDRPDMEPENWQAFEDGWRPDGW' A
#
# COMPACT_ATOMS: atom_id res chain seq x y z
N MET A 1 12.13 14.19 18.20
CA MET A 1 12.18 12.96 17.37
C MET A 1 10.82 12.84 16.71
N THR A 2 10.74 13.15 15.42
CA THR A 2 9.57 12.82 14.60
C THR A 2 9.47 11.31 14.55
N ARG A 3 8.31 10.74 14.90
CA ARG A 3 8.05 9.31 14.74
C ARG A 3 8.26 8.95 13.26
N PRO A 4 8.92 7.82 12.94
CA PRO A 4 8.99 7.38 11.55
C PRO A 4 7.58 7.24 10.99
N PRO A 5 7.36 7.56 9.70
CA PRO A 5 6.13 7.18 9.03
C PRO A 5 6.00 5.67 9.13
N LEU A 6 4.87 5.20 9.66
CA LEU A 6 4.57 3.78 9.84
C LEU A 6 3.24 3.50 9.16
N LEU A 7 3.16 2.38 8.45
CA LEU A 7 1.90 1.91 7.93
C LEU A 7 1.01 1.48 9.11
N PRO A 8 -0.26 1.92 9.20
CA PRO A 8 -1.12 1.46 10.28
C PRO A 8 -1.38 -0.05 10.17
N GLN A 9 -1.34 -0.75 11.31
CA GLN A 9 -1.44 -2.22 11.38
C GLN A 9 -2.58 -2.82 10.55
N LYS A 10 -3.76 -2.18 10.54
CA LYS A 10 -4.92 -2.67 9.78
C LYS A 10 -4.66 -2.79 8.27
N TYR A 11 -3.82 -1.93 7.70
CA TYR A 11 -3.46 -1.97 6.28
C TYR A 11 -2.36 -2.98 6.01
N PHE A 12 -1.40 -3.11 6.95
CA PHE A 12 -0.43 -4.20 6.91
C PHE A 12 -1.13 -5.56 6.89
N ASP A 13 -2.08 -5.79 7.80
CA ASP A 13 -2.82 -7.04 7.89
C ASP A 13 -3.69 -7.28 6.65
N TRP A 14 -4.27 -6.20 6.08
CA TRP A 14 -5.02 -6.29 4.83
C TRP A 14 -4.12 -6.74 3.68
N ILE A 15 -2.94 -6.14 3.52
CA ILE A 15 -1.98 -6.53 2.47
C ILE A 15 -1.51 -7.97 2.69
N ALA A 16 -1.18 -8.32 3.94
CA ALA A 16 -0.73 -9.67 4.29
C ALA A 16 -1.77 -10.75 3.96
N THR A 17 -3.05 -10.41 4.13
CA THR A 17 -4.19 -11.31 3.90
C THR A 17 -4.60 -11.39 2.42
N ASN A 18 -4.60 -10.26 1.71
CA ASN A 18 -5.11 -10.19 0.34
C ASN A 18 -4.03 -10.46 -0.71
N TRP A 19 -2.76 -10.11 -0.44
CA TRP A 19 -1.64 -10.35 -1.34
C TRP A 19 -0.70 -11.39 -0.74
N SER A 20 0.17 -10.97 0.18
CA SER A 20 1.10 -11.86 0.89
C SER A 20 1.77 -11.14 2.06
N LEU A 21 2.26 -11.92 3.03
CA LEU A 21 3.06 -11.39 4.14
C LEU A 21 4.36 -10.74 3.64
N GLU A 22 4.95 -11.24 2.55
CA GLU A 22 6.15 -10.66 1.94
C GLU A 22 5.88 -9.25 1.38
N ASP A 23 4.74 -9.06 0.71
CA ASP A 23 4.31 -7.75 0.21
C ASP A 23 4.04 -6.77 1.34
N ALA A 24 3.40 -7.22 2.41
CA ALA A 24 3.15 -6.39 3.58
C ALA A 24 4.46 -5.87 4.20
N HIS A 25 5.47 -6.73 4.34
CA HIS A 25 6.79 -6.33 4.83
C HIS A 25 7.55 -5.44 3.85
N ARG A 26 7.44 -5.68 2.54
CA ARG A 26 8.05 -4.83 1.52
C ARG A 26 7.46 -3.41 1.57
N ILE A 27 6.14 -3.29 1.58
CA ILE A 27 5.45 -1.99 1.60
C ILE A 27 5.70 -1.25 2.92
N ASP A 28 5.68 -1.94 4.06
CA ASP A 28 6.01 -1.33 5.35
C ASP A 28 7.45 -0.80 5.37
N LYS A 29 8.39 -1.55 4.80
CA LYS A 29 9.77 -1.10 4.61
C LYS A 29 9.86 0.14 3.70
N GLU A 30 9.15 0.15 2.56
CA GLU A 30 9.10 1.32 1.66
C GLU A 30 8.55 2.57 2.37
N VAL A 31 7.56 2.39 3.25
CA VAL A 31 7.01 3.47 4.07
C VAL A 31 8.03 3.97 5.09
N ILE A 32 8.72 3.07 5.80
CA ILE A 32 9.77 3.42 6.78
C ILE A 32 10.96 4.13 6.11
N GLU A 33 11.36 3.67 4.93
CA GLU A 33 12.45 4.25 4.12
C GLU A 33 12.03 5.55 3.41
N GLY A 34 10.73 5.89 3.42
CA GLY A 34 10.18 7.09 2.82
C GLY A 34 10.14 7.06 1.29
N THR A 35 10.31 5.88 0.68
CA THR A 35 10.17 5.69 -0.78
C THR A 35 8.70 5.63 -1.21
N ARG A 36 7.79 5.37 -0.26
CA ARG A 36 6.34 5.42 -0.45
C ARG A 36 5.66 6.09 0.75
N SER A 37 4.58 6.84 0.54
CA SER A 37 3.81 7.40 1.66
C SER A 37 2.83 6.38 2.22
N ALA A 38 2.71 6.32 3.55
CA ALA A 38 1.63 5.57 4.21
C ALA A 38 0.25 6.03 3.70
N GLU A 39 0.07 7.33 3.45
CA GLU A 39 -1.21 7.87 2.95
C GLU A 39 -1.56 7.35 1.55
N ASP A 40 -0.57 7.11 0.70
CA ASP A 40 -0.81 6.57 -0.65
C ASP A 40 -1.23 5.10 -0.60
N VAL A 41 -0.56 4.31 0.26
CA VAL A 41 -0.93 2.91 0.52
C VAL A 41 -2.35 2.83 1.06
N ILE A 42 -2.65 3.65 2.07
CA ILE A 42 -3.97 3.73 2.69
C ILE A 42 -5.02 4.11 1.66
N ARG A 43 -4.78 5.18 0.91
CA ARG A 43 -5.72 5.69 -0.07
C ARG A 43 -6.04 4.60 -1.07
N ALA A 44 -5.04 3.91 -1.60
CA ALA A 44 -5.32 2.94 -2.63
C ALA A 44 -5.93 1.63 -2.08
N ILE A 45 -5.73 1.25 -0.80
CA ILE A 45 -6.48 0.14 -0.16
C ILE A 45 -7.94 0.54 0.11
N ASP A 46 -8.17 1.75 0.62
CA ASP A 46 -9.52 2.25 0.95
C ASP A 46 -10.30 2.75 -0.29
N ARG A 47 -9.85 2.44 -1.53
CA ARG A 47 -10.53 2.85 -2.76
C ARG A 47 -11.65 1.86 -3.12
N PRO A 48 -12.93 2.27 -3.03
CA PRO A 48 -14.05 1.40 -3.36
C PRO A 48 -14.21 1.17 -4.89
N ASP A 49 -13.50 1.94 -5.71
CA ASP A 49 -13.47 1.87 -7.17
C ASP A 49 -12.36 0.95 -7.73
N MET A 50 -11.49 0.42 -6.87
CA MET A 50 -10.34 -0.36 -7.30
C MET A 50 -10.37 -1.74 -6.66
N GLU A 51 -10.69 -2.77 -7.45
CA GLU A 51 -10.68 -4.15 -6.96
C GLU A 51 -9.26 -4.54 -6.49
N PRO A 52 -9.12 -5.35 -5.42
CA PRO A 52 -7.82 -5.73 -4.85
C PRO A 52 -6.83 -6.34 -5.84
N GLU A 53 -7.32 -6.94 -6.92
CA GLU A 53 -6.52 -7.50 -8.02
C GLU A 53 -5.87 -6.44 -8.92
N ASN A 54 -6.49 -5.26 -9.05
CA ASN A 54 -6.00 -4.15 -9.89
C ASN A 54 -4.84 -3.38 -9.23
N TRP A 55 -4.54 -3.72 -7.99
CA TRP A 55 -3.48 -3.11 -7.21
C TRP A 55 -2.10 -3.60 -7.59
N GLN A 56 -1.95 -4.90 -7.91
CA GLN A 56 -0.69 -5.42 -8.46
C GLN A 56 -0.35 -4.71 -9.78
N ALA A 57 -1.36 -4.50 -10.64
CA ALA A 57 -1.23 -3.71 -11.85
C ALA A 57 -0.83 -2.25 -11.55
N PHE A 58 -1.38 -1.66 -10.47
CA PHE A 58 -0.97 -0.34 -10.02
C PHE A 58 0.50 -0.27 -9.57
N GLU A 59 1.01 -1.29 -8.89
CA GLU A 59 2.45 -1.37 -8.57
C GLU A 59 3.33 -1.53 -9.82
N ASP A 60 2.85 -2.27 -10.82
CA ASP A 60 3.50 -2.42 -12.13
C ASP A 60 3.39 -1.17 -13.04
N GLY A 61 2.82 -0.08 -12.51
CA GLY A 61 2.75 1.22 -13.18
C GLY A 61 1.49 1.45 -14.00
N TRP A 62 0.53 0.52 -13.98
CA TRP A 62 -0.80 0.77 -14.54
C TRP A 62 -1.54 1.80 -13.69
N ARG A 63 -2.31 2.68 -14.34
CA ARG A 63 -3.16 3.66 -13.68
C ARG A 63 -4.52 3.61 -14.36
N PRO A 64 -5.64 3.62 -13.61
CA PRO A 64 -6.95 3.77 -14.23
C PRO A 64 -7.06 5.16 -14.85
N ASP A 65 -7.84 5.28 -15.93
CA ASP A 65 -8.03 6.55 -16.64
C ASP A 65 -8.44 7.69 -15.69
N GLY A 66 -7.73 8.81 -15.75
CA GLY A 66 -7.99 10.01 -14.92
C GLY A 66 -7.07 10.21 -13.71
N TRP A 67 -5.97 9.46 -13.62
CA TRP A 67 -4.87 9.66 -12.67
C TRP A 67 -3.75 10.54 -13.22
#